data_AF-A0A958YAE3-F1
#
_entry.id   AF-A0A958YAE3-F1
#
_cell.length_a   1.000
_cell.length_b   1.000
_cell.length_c   1.000
_cell.angle_alpha   90.00
_cell.angle_beta   90.00
_cell.angle_gamma   90.00
#
_symmetry.space_group_name_H-M   'P 1'
#
loop_
_entity.id
_entity.type
_entity.pdbx_description
1 polymer ?
#
loop_
_entity_poly.entity_id
_entity_poly.type
_entity_poly.pdbx_seq_one_letter_code
_entity_poly.pdbx_strand_id
1 'polypeptide(L)' 'VKSNEYFIPVTGAVDIEEEIKKLTEELKYTQGFLKSVQGKLSNERFVNNAPEQVVAVEKKKEADALAKIETIKASLAALQ' A
#
# COMPACT_ATOMS: atom_id res chain seq x y z
N VAL A 1 13.05 30.68 39.07
CA VAL A 1 11.92 30.26 38.20
C VAL A 1 12.09 28.77 37.96
N LYS A 2 11.17 27.92 38.44
CA LYS A 2 11.29 26.46 38.38
C LYS A 2 10.96 25.99 36.95
N SER A 3 11.87 25.22 36.36
CA SER A 3 11.70 24.58 35.06
C SER A 3 10.55 23.58 35.16
N ASN A 4 9.43 23.85 34.50
CA ASN A 4 8.35 22.88 34.35
C ASN A 4 8.76 21.90 33.26
N GLU A 5 9.38 20.80 33.66
CA GLU A 5 9.56 19.64 32.78
C GLU A 5 8.18 19.06 32.51
N TYR A 6 7.63 19.37 31.33
CA TYR A 6 6.45 18.71 30.80
C TYR A 6 6.83 17.30 30.38
N PHE A 7 6.76 16.38 31.32
CA PHE A 7 6.65 14.96 31.00
C PHE A 7 5.26 14.75 30.41
N ILE A 8 5.15 14.78 29.08
CA ILE A 8 3.98 14.21 28.41
C ILE A 8 4.09 12.70 28.66
N PRO A 9 3.19 12.10 29.45
CA PRO A 9 3.11 10.67 29.52
C PRO A 9 2.65 10.25 28.13
N VAL A 10 3.56 9.71 27.31
CA VAL A 10 3.17 8.90 26.15
C VAL A 10 2.65 7.57 26.71
N THR A 11 1.62 7.63 27.55
CA THR A 11 0.99 6.47 28.16
C THR A 11 0.05 5.89 27.14
N GLY A 12 0.58 4.97 26.34
CA GLY A 12 -0.06 3.65 26.26
C GLY A 12 -1.23 3.48 25.30
N ALA A 13 -1.25 4.18 24.17
CA ALA A 13 -1.98 3.68 23.01
C ALA A 13 -1.00 3.59 21.85
N VAL A 14 -0.48 2.37 21.60
CA VAL A 14 -0.24 2.01 20.20
C VAL A 14 -1.59 2.23 19.56
N ASP A 15 -1.74 3.28 18.77
CA ASP A 15 -3.02 3.66 18.18
C ASP A 15 -3.28 2.66 17.04
N ILE A 16 -3.61 1.43 17.43
CA ILE A 16 -3.85 0.30 16.52
C ILE A 16 -4.93 0.70 15.53
N GLU A 17 -5.90 1.54 15.93
CA GLU A 17 -6.88 2.13 15.04
C GLU A 17 -6.26 3.08 14.01
N GLU A 18 -5.31 3.94 14.40
CA GLU A 18 -4.57 4.80 13.48
C GLU A 18 -3.68 3.99 12.54
N GLU A 19 -3.02 2.94 13.03
CA GLU A 19 -2.19 2.03 12.23
C GLU A 19 -3.04 1.23 11.23
N ILE A 20 -4.19 0.70 11.67
CA ILE A 20 -5.18 0.05 10.80
C ILE A 20 -5.68 1.05 9.75
N LYS A 21 -5.96 2.30 10.11
CA LYS A 21 -6.35 3.34 9.15
C LYS A 21 -5.27 3.59 8.12
N LYS A 22 -4.01 3.80 8.53
CA LYS A 22 -2.86 4.02 7.64
C LYS A 22 -2.68 2.86 6.67
N LEU A 23 -2.66 1.63 7.19
CA LEU A 23 -2.54 0.41 6.39
C LEU A 23 -3.74 0.24 5.43
N THR A 24 -4.96 0.58 5.87
CA THR A 24 -6.16 0.53 5.01
C THR A 24 -6.12 1.57 3.90
N GLU A 25 -5.62 2.78 4.18
CA GLU A 25 -5.40 3.82 3.17
C GLU A 25 -4.31 3.42 2.18
N GLU A 26 -3.18 2.89 2.66
CA GLU A 26 -2.10 2.38 1.81
C GLU A 26 -2.58 1.20 0.94
N LEU A 27 -3.41 0.31 1.50
CA LEU A 27 -4.03 -0.79 0.78
C LEU A 27 -4.94 -0.26 -0.34
N LYS A 28 -5.79 0.72 -0.06
CA LYS A 28 -6.65 1.35 -1.07
C LYS A 28 -5.84 2.02 -2.18
N TYR A 29 -4.78 2.74 -1.83
CA TYR A 29 -3.87 3.35 -2.81
C TYR A 29 -3.24 2.29 -3.71
N THR A 30 -2.69 1.23 -3.11
CA THR A 30 -2.01 0.15 -3.84
C THR A 30 -2.99 -0.62 -4.73
N GLN A 31 -4.23 -0.85 -4.27
CA GLN A 31 -5.30 -1.43 -5.08
C GLN A 31 -5.70 -0.53 -6.25
N GLY A 32 -5.79 0.78 -6.04
CA GLY A 32 -6.05 1.75 -7.11
C GLY A 32 -4.95 1.74 -8.18
N PHE A 33 -3.68 1.66 -7.74
CA PHE A 33 -2.54 1.51 -8.62
C PHE A 33 -2.59 0.20 -9.41
N LEU A 34 -2.82 -0.93 -8.74
CA LEU A 34 -2.98 -2.24 -9.37
C LEU A 34 -4.06 -2.19 -10.46
N LYS A 35 -5.22 -1.61 -10.16
CA LYS A 35 -6.35 -1.52 -11.10
C LYS A 35 -6.00 -0.73 -12.36
N SER A 36 -5.18 0.33 -12.23
CA SER A 36 -4.67 1.10 -13.37
C SER A 36 -3.73 0.28 -14.24
N VAL A 37 -2.81 -0.47 -13.62
CA VAL A 37 -1.86 -1.35 -14.33
C VAL A 37 -2.60 -2.50 -15.03
N GLN A 38 -3.52 -3.15 -14.32
CA GLN A 38 -4.36 -4.21 -14.87
C GLN A 38 -5.21 -3.71 -16.03
N GLY A 39 -5.75 -2.49 -15.96
CA GLY A 39 -6.50 -1.90 -17.07
C GLY A 39 -5.65 -1.71 -18.33
N LYS A 40 -4.35 -1.43 -18.20
CA LYS A 40 -3.43 -1.39 -19.34
C LYS A 40 -3.11 -2.78 -19.86
N LEU A 41 -2.85 -3.73 -18.96
CA LEU A 41 -2.52 -5.11 -19.33
C LEU A 41 -3.71 -5.91 -19.87
N SER A 42 -4.94 -5.56 -19.49
CA SER A 42 -6.17 -6.15 -20.04
C SER A 42 -6.48 -5.63 -21.44
N ASN A 43 -5.87 -4.52 -21.85
CA ASN A 43 -6.04 -3.99 -23.19
C ASN A 43 -5.11 -4.75 -24.14
N GLU A 44 -5.66 -5.69 -24.89
CA GLU A 44 -4.91 -6.48 -25.87
C GLU A 44 -4.18 -5.62 -26.91
N ARG A 45 -4.71 -4.43 -27.25
CA ARG A 45 -3.99 -3.50 -28.15
C ARG A 45 -2.74 -2.94 -27.49
N PHE A 46 -2.75 -2.70 -26.18
CA PHE A 46 -1.57 -2.26 -25.45
C PHE A 46 -0.55 -3.40 -25.33
N VAL A 47 -0.98 -4.61 -24.97
CA VAL A 47 -0.06 -5.76 -24.84
C VAL A 47 0.57 -6.13 -26.18
N ASN A 48 -0.19 -6.07 -27.28
CA ASN A 48 0.30 -6.46 -28.61
C ASN A 48 1.07 -5.35 -29.35
N ASN A 49 0.80 -4.07 -29.08
CA ASN A 49 1.47 -2.95 -29.78
C ASN A 49 2.50 -2.20 -28.94
N ALA A 50 2.48 -2.32 -27.61
CA ALA A 50 3.49 -1.67 -26.77
C ALA A 50 4.81 -2.46 -26.81
N PRO A 51 5.95 -1.78 -26.63
CA PRO A 51 7.23 -2.45 -26.52
C PRO A 51 7.23 -3.48 -25.38
N GLU A 52 7.82 -4.66 -25.60
CA GLU A 52 7.90 -5.72 -24.59
C GLU A 52 8.47 -5.23 -23.25
N GLN A 53 9.43 -4.31 -23.29
CA GLN A 53 9.99 -3.70 -22.07
C GLN A 53 8.91 -2.98 -21.24
N VAL A 54 7.98 -2.27 -21.90
CA VAL A 54 6.89 -1.57 -21.20
C VAL A 54 5.90 -2.57 -20.62
N VAL A 55 5.54 -3.61 -21.38
CA VAL A 55 4.64 -4.67 -20.91
C VAL A 55 5.25 -5.44 -19.74
N ALA A 56 6.55 -5.75 -19.80
CA ALA A 56 7.29 -6.41 -18.72
C ALA A 56 7.36 -5.53 -17.46
N VAL A 57 7.59 -4.22 -17.62
CA VAL A 57 7.58 -3.26 -16.50
C VAL A 57 6.19 -3.17 -15.87
N GLU A 58 5.12 -3.10 -16.65
CA GLU A 58 3.76 -3.07 -16.10
C GLU A 58 3.40 -4.40 -15.42
N LYS A 59 3.76 -5.56 -15.98
CA LYS A 59 3.59 -6.88 -15.31
C LYS A 59 4.38 -6.98 -14.02
N LYS A 60 5.60 -6.43 -13.97
CA LYS A 60 6.40 -6.38 -12.75
C LYS A 60 5.74 -5.50 -11.68
N LYS A 61 5.25 -4.31 -12.07
CA LYS A 61 4.48 -3.43 -11.18
C LYS A 61 3.22 -4.10 -10.65
N GLU A 62 2.54 -4.90 -11.47
CA GLU A 62 1.37 -5.69 -11.04
C GLU A 62 1.77 -6.68 -9.94
N ALA A 63 2.81 -7.47 -10.17
CA ALA A 63 3.31 -8.44 -9.20
C ALA A 63 3.77 -7.78 -7.89
N ASP A 64 4.53 -6.69 -7.99
CA ASP A 64 5.01 -5.92 -6.83
C ASP A 64 3.82 -5.34 -6.02
N ALA A 65 2.81 -4.82 -6.71
CA ALA A 65 1.60 -4.28 -6.07
C ALA A 65 0.77 -5.38 -5.39
N LEU A 66 0.62 -6.56 -6.02
CA LEU A 66 -0.06 -7.71 -5.41
C LEU A 66 0.65 -8.16 -4.15
N ALA A 67 1.96 -8.36 -4.21
CA ALA A 67 2.77 -8.76 -3.07
C ALA A 67 2.63 -7.76 -1.91
N LYS A 68 2.65 -6.45 -2.23
CA LYS A 68 2.48 -5.38 -1.24
C LYS A 68 1.07 -5.37 -0.63
N ILE A 69 0.03 -5.57 -1.42
CA ILE A 69 -1.35 -5.70 -0.93
C ILE A 69 -1.47 -6.91 0.02
N GLU A 70 -0.88 -8.05 -0.33
CA GLU A 70 -0.89 -9.24 0.51
C GLU A 70 -0.18 -9.00 1.85
N THR A 71 0.98 -8.35 1.83
CA THR A 71 1.71 -8.00 3.07
C THR A 71 0.89 -7.05 3.94
N ILE A 72 0.30 -6.01 3.36
CA ILE A 72 -0.54 -5.06 4.11
C ILE A 72 -1.77 -5.76 4.69
N LYS A 73 -2.43 -6.64 3.92
CA LYS A 73 -3.56 -7.45 4.42
C LYS A 73 -3.16 -8.37 5.55
N ALA A 74 -1.99 -9.03 5.44
CA ALA A 74 -1.49 -9.90 6.49
C ALA A 74 -1.19 -9.12 7.77
N SER A 75 -0.57 -7.93 7.65
CA SER A 75 -0.35 -7.02 8.78
C SER A 75 -1.66 -6.56 9.40
N LEU A 76 -2.64 -6.15 8.59
CA LEU A 76 -3.99 -5.79 9.07
C LEU A 76 -4.67 -6.94 9.81
N ALA A 77 -4.60 -8.16 9.26
CA ALA A 77 -5.19 -9.35 9.87
C ALA A 77 -4.48 -9.76 11.17
N ALA A 78 -3.20 -9.42 11.34
CA ALA A 78 -2.48 -9.64 12.60
C ALA A 78 -2.80 -8.58 13.68
N LEU A 79 -3.38 -7.45 13.28
CA LEU A 79 -3.78 -6.33 14.15
C LEU A 79 -5.28 -6.35 14.52
N GLN A 80 -6.10 -7.15 13.81
CA GLN A 80 -7.52 -7.39 14.08
C GLN A 80 -7.73 -8.67 14.90
#